data_AF-A0A349Q3B8-F1
#
_entry.id   AF-A0A349Q3B8-F1
#
_cell.length_a   1.000
_cell.length_b   1.000
_cell.length_c   1.000
_cell.angle_alpha   90.00
_cell.angle_beta   90.00
_cell.angle_gamma   90.00
#
_symmetry.space_group_name_H-M   'P 1'
#
loop_
_entity.id
_entity.type
_entity.pdbx_description
1 polymer ?
#
loop_
_entity_poly.entity_id
_entity_poly.type
_entity_poly.pdbx_seq_one_letter_code
_entity_poly.pdbx_strand_id
1 'polypeptide(L)' 'MDNFIIYPRKKTDIAFINEMLTRLNIEFEKISDKPNLTTRKAMKDARTGKVSKAKNTKDLIDKLNN' A
#
# COMPACT_ATOMS: atom_id res chain seq x y z
N MET A 1 -2.37 -20.95 2.47
CA MET A 1 -2.09 -20.21 3.72
C MET A 1 -2.95 -18.97 3.67
N ASP A 2 -3.93 -18.87 4.57
CA ASP A 2 -4.88 -17.77 4.57
C ASP A 2 -4.32 -16.63 5.43
N ASN A 3 -4.14 -15.46 4.81
CA ASN A 3 -3.64 -14.27 5.49
C ASN A 3 -4.83 -13.41 5.95
N PHE A 4 -4.97 -13.21 7.27
CA PHE A 4 -6.00 -12.34 7.83
C PHE A 4 -5.48 -10.91 7.93
N ILE A 5 -6.11 -9.99 7.19
CA ILE A 5 -5.79 -8.56 7.25
C ILE A 5 -6.75 -7.86 8.21
N ILE A 6 -6.19 -7.21 9.23
CA ILE A 6 -6.97 -6.53 10.28
C ILE A 6 -6.83 -5.01 10.10
N TYR A 7 -7.95 -4.32 9.89
CA TYR A 7 -8.02 -2.85 9.75
C TYR A 7 -8.70 -2.21 10.97
N PRO A 8 -7.96 -1.87 12.04
CA PRO A 8 -8.51 -1.24 13.22
C PRO A 8 -9.01 0.18 12.93
N ARG A 9 -10.19 0.54 13.45
CA ARG A 9 -10.80 1.86 13.24
C ARG A 9 -10.19 2.93 14.14
N LYS A 10 -9.69 2.57 15.33
CA LYS A 10 -9.09 3.50 16.29
C LYS A 10 -7.66 3.08 16.65
N LYS A 11 -6.85 4.06 17.05
CA LYS A 11 -5.46 3.81 17.52
C LYS A 11 -5.40 2.93 18.77
N THR A 12 -6.40 3.04 19.65
CA THR A 12 -6.53 2.19 20.85
C THR A 12 -6.71 0.73 20.51
N ASP A 13 -7.41 0.44 19.41
CA ASP A 13 -7.69 -0.93 18.97
C ASP A 13 -6.40 -1.63 18.52
N ILE A 14 -5.45 -0.88 17.93
CA ILE A 14 -4.14 -1.41 17.53
C ILE A 14 -3.37 -1.97 18.73
N ALA A 15 -3.34 -1.23 19.84
CA ALA A 15 -2.62 -1.66 21.04
C ALA A 15 -3.24 -2.93 21.62
N PHE A 16 -4.57 -2.97 21.73
CA PHE A 16 -5.32 -4.13 22.19
C PHE A 16 -5.09 -5.37 21.31
N ILE A 17 -5.19 -5.23 19.99
CA ILE A 17 -5.00 -6.32 19.03
C ILE A 17 -3.57 -6.86 19.10
N ASN A 18 -2.56 -5.99 19.16
CA ASN A 18 -1.17 -6.42 19.29
C ASN A 18 -0.93 -7.21 20.59
N GLU A 19 -1.48 -6.74 21.70
CA GLU A 19 -1.37 -7.44 23.00
C GLU A 19 -2.05 -8.81 22.94
N MET A 20 -3.25 -8.89 22.35
CA MET A 20 -3.99 -10.14 22.17
C MET A 20 -3.21 -11.15 21.31
N LEU A 21 -2.70 -10.73 20.15
CA LEU A 21 -1.94 -11.59 19.24
C LEU A 21 -0.64 -12.10 19.89
N THR A 22 0.04 -11.26 20.66
CA THR A 22 1.25 -11.63 21.41
C THR A 22 0.95 -12.69 22.45
N ARG A 23 -0.14 -12.53 23.22
CA ARG A 23 -0.58 -13.52 24.23
C ARG A 23 -0.96 -14.87 23.62
N LEU A 24 -1.49 -14.86 22.39
CA LEU A 24 -1.87 -16.07 21.66
C LEU A 24 -0.69 -16.72 20.91
N ASN A 25 0.52 -16.14 20.98
CA ASN A 25 1.70 -16.59 20.26
C ASN A 25 1.45 -16.72 18.74
N ILE A 26 0.67 -15.79 18.18
CA ILE A 26 0.38 -15.72 16.75
C ILE A 26 1.43 -14.82 16.10
N GLU A 27 2.16 -15.34 15.13
CA GLU A 27 3.05 -14.54 14.30
C GLU A 27 2.21 -13.58 13.44
N PHE A 28 2.55 -12.29 13.48
CA PHE A 28 1.89 -11.28 12.66
C PHE A 28 2.91 -10.32 12.06
N GLU A 29 2.66 -9.92 10.82
CA GLU A 29 3.44 -8.88 10.16
C GLU A 29 2.65 -7.58 10.13
N LYS A 30 3.25 -6.50 10.63
CA LYS A 30 2.66 -5.17 10.50
C LYS A 30 2.86 -4.67 9.08
N ILE A 31 1.81 -4.77 8.27
CA ILE A 31 1.80 -4.17 6.93
C ILE A 31 1.83 -2.65 7.11
N SER A 32 2.86 -2.00 6.56
CA SER A 32 2.98 -0.55 6.56
C SER A 32 2.07 0.04 5.48
N ASP A 33 1.15 0.93 5.87
CA ASP A 33 0.36 1.74 4.92
C ASP A 33 1.20 2.74 4.12
N LYS A 34 2.47 2.95 4.51
CA LYS A 34 3.35 3.85 3.77
C LYS A 34 3.81 3.19 2.47
N PRO A 35 3.77 3.90 1.33
CA PRO A 35 4.31 3.39 0.09
C PRO A 35 5.79 3.00 0.27
N ASN A 36 6.19 1.88 -0.32
CA ASN A 36 7.59 1.48 -0.33
C ASN A 36 8.46 2.50 -1.08
N LEU A 37 9.79 2.34 -1.05
CA LEU A 37 10.71 3.30 -1.66
C LEU A 37 10.45 3.47 -3.18
N THR A 38 10.17 2.37 -3.86
CA THR A 38 9.87 2.35 -5.30
C THR A 38 8.61 3.15 -5.62
N THR A 39 7.53 2.92 -4.88
CA THR A 39 6.27 3.66 -5.05
C THR A 39 6.46 5.14 -4.73
N ARG A 40 7.20 5.48 -3.66
CA ARG A 40 7.52 6.89 -3.34
C ARG A 40 8.29 7.58 -4.46
N LYS A 41 9.26 6.89 -5.07
CA LYS A 41 10.03 7.42 -6.20
C LYS A 41 9.12 7.65 -7.41
N ALA A 42 8.30 6.67 -7.79
CA ALA A 42 7.35 6.80 -8.90
C ALA A 42 6.36 7.97 -8.70
N MET A 43 5.84 8.17 -7.48
CA MET A 43 5.00 9.32 -7.16
C MET A 43 5.74 10.66 -7.31
N LYS A 44 7.01 10.73 -6.92
CA LYS A 44 7.85 11.93 -7.08
C LYS A 44 8.12 12.22 -8.56
N ASP A 45 8.42 11.19 -9.35
CA ASP A 45 8.66 11.32 -10.78
C ASP A 45 7.38 11.80 -11.51
N ALA A 46 6.20 11.30 -11.11
CA ALA A 46 4.92 11.78 -11.61
C ALA A 46 4.68 13.27 -11.29
N ARG A 47 4.95 13.70 -10.06
CA ARG A 47 4.82 15.11 -9.64
C ARG A 47 5.78 16.05 -10.36
N THR A 48 6.99 15.58 -10.65
CA THR A 48 8.03 16.38 -11.30
C THR A 48 7.97 16.34 -12.83
N GLY A 49 6.96 15.67 -13.41
CA GLY A 49 6.75 15.63 -14.86
C GLY A 49 7.67 14.67 -15.61
N LYS A 50 8.38 13.78 -14.91
CA LYS A 50 9.26 12.76 -15.51
C LYS A 50 8.51 11.53 -16.04
N VAL A 51 7.18 11.61 -16.15
CA VAL A 51 6.31 10.53 -16.62
C VAL A 51 5.63 10.90 -17.93
N SER A 52 5.37 9.90 -18.77
CA SER A 52 4.56 10.06 -19.96
C SER A 52 3.10 10.34 -19.59
N LYS A 53 2.53 11.42 -20.12
CA LYS A 53 1.09 11.72 -19.99
C LYS A 53 0.31 11.10 -21.14
N ALA A 54 -0.90 10.66 -20.86
CA ALA A 54 -1.88 10.30 -21.87
C ALA A 54 -2.80 11.50 -22.16
N LYS A 55 -3.13 11.72 -23.42
CA LYS A 55 -4.03 12.81 -23.85
C LYS A 55 -5.50 12.47 -23.67
N ASN A 56 -5.83 11.20 -23.81
CA ASN A 56 -7.19 10.66 -23.70
C ASN A 56 -7.14 9.17 -23.33
N THR A 57 -8.30 8.56 -23.09
CA THR A 57 -8.41 7.17 -22.66
C THR A 57 -7.86 6.17 -23.68
N LYS A 58 -8.03 6.43 -24.99
CA LYS A 58 -7.50 5.57 -26.05
C LYS A 58 -5.96 5.57 -26.05
N ASP A 59 -5.37 6.77 -26.01
CA ASP A 59 -3.90 6.97 -25.92
C ASP A 59 -3.31 6.39 -24.62
N LEU A 60 -4.09 6.33 -23.54
CA LEU A 60 -3.66 5.65 -22.30
C LEU A 60 -3.57 4.13 -22.51
N ILE A 61 -4.61 3.53 -23.08
CA ILE A 61 -4.68 2.07 -23.33
C ILE A 61 -3.57 1.65 -24.30
N ASP A 62 -3.37 2.43 -25.37
CA ASP A 62 -2.34 2.16 -26.38
C ASP A 62 -0.91 2.21 -25.78
N LYS A 63 -0.66 3.06 -24.78
CA LYS A 63 0.62 3.15 -24.06
C LYS A 63 0.82 2.10 -22.97
N LEU A 64 -0.25 1.48 -22.47
CA LEU A 64 -0.16 0.40 -21.47
C LEU A 64 0.04 -0.97 -22.12
N ASN A 65 -0.40 -1.11 -23.38
CA ASN A 65 -0.31 -2.35 -24.15
C ASN A 65 0.99 -2.49 -24.97
N ASN A 66 1.82 -1.43 -25.03
CA ASN A 66 3.15 -1.42 -25.66
C ASN A 66 4.23 -1.21 -24.60
#